data_AF-T1CRJ0-F1
#
_entry.id   AF-T1CRJ0-F1
#
_cell.length_a   1.000
_cell.length_b   1.000
_cell.length_c   1.000
_cell.angle_alpha   90.00
_cell.angle_beta   90.00
_cell.angle_gamma   90.00
#
_symmetry.space_group_name_H-M   'P 1'
#
loop_
_entity.id
_entity.type
_entity.pdbx_description
1 polymer ?
#
loop_
_entity_poly.entity_id
_entity_poly.type
_entity_poly.pdbx_seq_one_letter_code
_entity_poly.pdbx_strand_id
1 'polypeptide(L)'
;APVLVNGSISPLSTTTNGGKSTYQGIELDAQQSLDTRYGAFSLYGNISVNKAYFSSAFSLYPGAAMVNPGMPLTYRPQHLANIGAGWHLGSWRAEANLHYASSQYLPNLITGL
;
A
#
# COMPACT_ATOMS: atom_id res chain seq x y z
N ALA A 1 -9.59 -6.56 -6.20
CA ALA A 1 -9.87 -7.85 -5.56
C ALA A 1 -11.30 -7.85 -5.02
N PRO A 2 -11.98 -9.00 -4.93
CA PRO A 2 -13.28 -9.10 -4.27
C PRO A 2 -13.19 -8.84 -2.75
N VAL A 3 -14.23 -8.24 -2.17
CA VAL A 3 -14.37 -8.01 -0.71
C VAL A 3 -15.39 -9.00 -0.14
N LEU A 4 -14.98 -9.77 0.88
CA LEU A 4 -15.79 -10.79 1.55
C LEU A 4 -16.66 -10.15 2.64
N VAL A 5 -17.97 -10.37 2.59
CA VAL A 5 -18.96 -9.92 3.59
C VAL A 5 -19.47 -11.11 4.39
N ASN A 6 -19.57 -10.97 5.72
CA ASN A 6 -20.00 -12.05 6.62
C ASN A 6 -21.39 -11.75 7.19
N GLY A 7 -22.40 -12.53 6.80
CA GLY A 7 -23.75 -12.46 7.37
C GLY A 7 -24.00 -13.64 8.30
N SER A 8 -24.48 -13.40 9.52
CA SER A 8 -24.83 -14.46 10.47
C SER A 8 -26.31 -14.43 10.88
N ILE A 9 -26.99 -15.56 10.65
CA ILE A 9 -28.07 -16.10 11.49
C ILE A 9 -27.92 -17.64 11.37
N SER A 10 -27.59 -18.35 12.47
CA SER A 10 -27.20 -19.79 12.57
C SER A 10 -25.71 -20.10 12.25
N PRO A 11 -25.09 -21.24 12.71
CA PRO A 11 -23.63 -21.41 12.82
C PRO A 11 -22.88 -21.54 11.47
N LEU A 12 -23.56 -21.24 10.36
CA LEU A 12 -23.00 -21.09 9.04
C LEU A 12 -22.69 -19.61 8.77
N SER A 13 -21.41 -19.26 8.88
CA SER A 13 -20.88 -18.03 8.29
C SER A 13 -20.99 -18.13 6.78
N THR A 14 -21.89 -17.38 6.16
CA THR A 14 -21.97 -17.29 4.70
C THR A 14 -21.10 -16.14 4.23
N THR A 15 -20.16 -16.43 3.34
CA THR A 15 -19.30 -15.42 2.73
C THR A 15 -19.85 -15.06 1.36
N THR A 16 -20.16 -13.79 1.15
CA THR A 16 -20.66 -13.28 -0.13
C THR A 16 -19.74 -12.21 -0.70
N ASN A 17 -19.70 -12.10 -2.04
CA ASN A 17 -19.03 -10.99 -2.71
C ASN A 17 -19.89 -9.74 -2.54
N GLY A 18 -19.57 -8.94 -1.51
CA GLY A 18 -20.38 -7.76 -1.18
C GLY A 18 -19.97 -6.50 -1.93
N GLY A 19 -18.71 -6.39 -2.38
CA GLY A 19 -18.23 -5.17 -2.99
C GLY A 19 -16.99 -5.31 -3.86
N LYS A 20 -16.64 -4.20 -4.53
CA LYS A 20 -15.51 -4.06 -5.44
C LYS A 20 -14.58 -2.96 -4.96
N SER A 21 -13.27 -3.19 -5.08
CA SER A 21 -12.22 -2.20 -4.88
C SER A 21 -11.41 -2.01 -6.15
N THR A 22 -10.98 -0.78 -6.42
CA THR A 22 -10.09 -0.43 -7.52
C THR A 22 -8.77 0.10 -6.98
N TYR A 23 -7.68 -0.32 -7.62
CA TYR A 23 -6.32 0.17 -7.37
C TYR A 23 -5.81 0.78 -8.67
N GLN A 24 -5.33 2.02 -8.59
CA GLN A 24 -4.73 2.73 -9.72
C GLN A 24 -3.49 3.46 -9.24
N GLY A 25 -2.42 3.38 -10.00
CA GLY A 25 -1.17 3.99 -9.57
C GLY A 25 -0.12 4.02 -10.65
N ILE A 26 0.96 4.70 -10.32
CA ILE A 26 2.18 4.77 -11.12
C ILE A 26 3.34 4.41 -10.18
N GLU A 27 4.28 3.66 -10.71
CA GLU A 27 5.51 3.28 -10.04
C GLU A 27 6.68 3.69 -10.93
N LEU A 28 7.69 4.29 -10.32
CA LEU A 28 8.95 4.63 -10.96
C LEU A 28 10.07 3.98 -10.16
N ASP A 29 10.97 3.33 -10.87
CA ASP A 29 12.14 2.67 -10.32
C ASP A 29 13.36 3.12 -11.11
N ALA A 30 14.45 3.41 -10.40
CA ALA A 30 15.70 3.84 -11.00
C ALA A 30 16.89 3.29 -10.21
N GLN A 31 17.92 2.90 -10.95
CA GLN A 31 19.20 2.47 -10.39
C GLN A 31 20.34 3.01 -11.23
N GLN A 32 21.41 3.43 -10.57
CA GLN A 32 22.65 3.85 -11.18
C GLN A 32 23.83 3.30 -10.39
N SER A 33 24.87 2.85 -11.10
CA SER A 33 26.16 2.51 -10.52
C SER A 33 27.27 3.33 -11.17
N LEU A 34 28.32 3.60 -10.40
CA LEU A 34 29.51 4.31 -10.85
C LEU A 34 30.75 3.74 -10.17
N ASP A 35 31.67 3.22 -10.98
CA ASP A 35 32.97 2.75 -10.50
C ASP A 35 34.00 3.87 -10.60
N THR A 36 34.70 4.11 -9.49
CA THR A 36 35.75 5.13 -9.41
C THR A 36 36.98 4.57 -8.71
N ARG A 37 38.09 5.31 -8.80
CA ARG A 37 39.30 5.01 -8.02
C ARG A 37 39.10 5.05 -6.49
N TYR A 38 38.01 5.67 -6.02
CA TYR A 38 37.68 5.79 -4.60
C TYR A 38 36.65 4.74 -4.15
N GLY A 39 36.29 3.80 -5.02
CA GLY A 39 35.29 2.77 -4.77
C GLY A 39 34.15 2.80 -5.78
N ALA A 40 33.34 1.76 -5.72
CA ALA A 40 32.13 1.61 -6.49
C ALA A 40 30.96 2.17 -5.71
N PHE A 41 30.20 3.05 -6.33
CA PHE A 41 29.02 3.69 -5.77
C PHE A 41 27.77 3.14 -6.47
N SER A 42 26.71 2.93 -5.69
CA SER A 42 25.39 2.55 -6.21
C SER A 42 24.33 3.46 -5.61
N LEU A 43 23.40 3.93 -6.42
CA LEU A 43 22.20 4.63 -5.99
C LEU A 43 21.00 3.91 -6.60
N TYR A 44 20.01 3.57 -5.78
CA TYR A 44 18.77 2.97 -6.25
C TYR A 44 17.60 3.57 -5.49
N GLY A 45 16.43 3.51 -6.10
CA GLY A 45 15.22 3.91 -5.42
C GLY A 45 13.98 3.68 -6.26
N ASN A 46 12.85 3.67 -5.57
CA ASN A 46 11.55 3.65 -6.19
C ASN A 46 10.62 4.65 -5.51
N ILE A 47 9.68 5.15 -6.28
CA ILE A 47 8.57 5.96 -5.79
C ILE A 47 7.28 5.42 -6.40
N SER A 48 6.25 5.27 -5.59
CA SER A 48 4.93 4.88 -6.05
C SER A 48 3.85 5.79 -5.50
N VAL A 49 2.85 6.03 -6.35
CA VAL A 49 1.59 6.67 -5.98
C VAL A 49 0.47 5.69 -6.26
N ASN A 50 -0.21 5.25 -5.21
CA ASN A 50 -1.29 4.27 -5.29
C ASN A 50 -2.59 4.84 -4.73
N LYS A 51 -3.61 4.96 -5.58
CA LYS A 51 -4.99 5.27 -5.18
C LYS A 51 -5.78 3.98 -5.08
N ALA A 52 -6.09 3.58 -3.85
CA ALA A 52 -6.94 2.45 -3.54
C ALA A 52 -8.29 2.94 -2.98
N TYR A 53 -9.39 2.61 -3.65
CA TYR A 53 -10.74 3.02 -3.25
C TYR A 53 -11.80 1.95 -3.52
N PHE A 54 -12.89 1.98 -2.78
CA PHE A 54 -14.07 1.14 -3.05
C PHE A 54 -14.77 1.67 -4.30
N SER A 55 -15.07 0.81 -5.27
CA SER A 55 -15.74 1.17 -6.52
C SER A 55 -17.19 0.72 -6.60
N SER A 56 -17.72 0.10 -5.53
CA SER A 56 -19.15 -0.18 -5.36
C SER A 56 -19.60 0.07 -3.93
N ALA A 57 -20.89 0.35 -3.74
CA ALA A 57 -21.49 0.48 -2.43
C ALA A 57 -21.76 -0.90 -1.81
N PHE A 58 -21.56 -1.06 -0.51
CA PHE A 58 -21.91 -2.29 0.22
C PHE A 58 -22.01 -2.06 1.74
N SER A 59 -22.63 -3.00 2.44
CA SER A 59 -22.63 -3.06 3.91
C SER A 59 -21.95 -4.35 4.38
N LEU A 60 -21.14 -4.26 5.44
CA LEU A 60 -20.34 -5.37 5.95
C LEU A 60 -21.17 -6.42 6.72
N TYR A 61 -22.31 -6.01 7.26
CA TYR A 61 -23.29 -6.85 7.94
C TYR A 61 -24.57 -6.03 8.17
N PRO A 62 -25.74 -6.66 8.40
CA PRO A 62 -26.98 -5.93 8.69
C PRO A 62 -26.81 -4.94 9.85
N GLY A 63 -27.06 -3.65 9.60
CA GLY A 63 -26.90 -2.57 10.59
C GLY A 63 -25.53 -1.88 10.62
N ALA A 64 -24.56 -2.32 9.80
CA ALA A 64 -23.30 -1.59 9.63
C ALA A 64 -23.45 -0.36 8.75
N ALA A 65 -22.62 0.66 9.00
CA ALA A 65 -22.48 1.83 8.14
C ALA A 65 -22.18 1.40 6.69
N MET A 66 -22.80 2.08 5.74
CA MET A 66 -22.64 1.78 4.32
C MET A 66 -21.29 2.29 3.81
N VAL A 67 -20.53 1.41 3.17
CA VAL A 67 -19.36 1.81 2.39
C VAL A 67 -19.84 2.38 1.07
N ASN A 68 -19.38 3.57 0.73
CA ASN A 68 -19.72 4.27 -0.50
C ASN A 68 -18.59 4.18 -1.53
N PRO A 69 -18.92 4.21 -2.85
CA PRO A 69 -17.91 4.35 -3.89
C PRO A 69 -17.07 5.61 -3.68
N GLY A 70 -15.76 5.50 -3.92
CA GLY A 70 -14.79 6.57 -3.72
C GLY A 70 -14.19 6.62 -2.31
N MET A 71 -14.75 5.90 -1.32
CA MET A 71 -14.12 5.80 0.00
C MET A 71 -12.76 5.10 -0.10
N PRO A 72 -11.71 5.61 0.57
CA PRO A 72 -10.37 5.05 0.50
C PRO A 72 -10.33 3.68 1.18
N LEU A 73 -9.45 2.81 0.68
CA LEU A 73 -9.15 1.56 1.37
C LEU A 73 -8.28 1.82 2.61
N THR A 74 -8.56 1.06 3.67
CA THR A 74 -7.79 1.12 4.92
C THR A 74 -6.47 0.38 4.80
N TYR A 75 -5.49 0.78 5.63
CA TYR A 75 -4.16 0.19 5.69
C TYR A 75 -3.36 0.26 4.38
N ARG A 76 -3.66 1.27 3.56
CA ARG A 76 -2.98 1.54 2.29
C ARG A 76 -2.45 2.98 2.29
N PRO A 77 -1.12 3.20 2.39
CA PRO A 77 -0.53 4.51 2.16
C PRO A 77 -0.61 4.86 0.67
N GLN A 78 -0.93 6.11 0.37
CA GLN A 78 -1.05 6.59 -1.01
C GLN A 78 0.31 6.85 -1.67
N HIS A 79 1.33 7.22 -0.90
CA HIS A 79 2.66 7.50 -1.40
C HIS A 79 3.68 6.64 -0.68
N LEU A 80 4.54 5.97 -1.46
CA LEU A 80 5.70 5.23 -0.95
C LEU A 80 6.94 5.72 -1.67
N ALA A 81 8.05 5.85 -0.94
CA ALA A 81 9.36 6.12 -1.52
C ALA A 81 10.42 5.30 -0.79
N ASN A 82 11.33 4.74 -1.57
CA ASN A 82 12.51 4.04 -1.08
C ASN A 82 13.72 4.60 -1.81
N ILE A 83 14.78 4.90 -1.07
CA ILE A 83 16.06 5.31 -1.66
C ILE A 83 17.19 4.62 -0.88
N GLY A 84 18.15 4.10 -1.61
CA GLY A 84 19.32 3.43 -1.06
C GLY A 84 20.59 3.86 -1.78
N ALA A 85 21.65 4.06 -1.00
CA ALA A 85 22.97 4.40 -1.50
C ALA A 85 23.98 3.40 -0.92
N GLY A 86 24.84 2.86 -1.78
CA GLY A 86 25.88 1.92 -1.45
C GLY A 86 27.25 2.42 -1.89
N TRP A 87 28.27 2.04 -1.13
CA TRP A 87 29.67 2.25 -1.48
C TRP A 87 30.49 1.02 -1.09
N HIS A 88 31.43 0.62 -1.95
CA HIS A 88 32.43 -0.37 -1.59
C HIS A 88 33.83 -0.08 -2.16
N LEU A 89 34.86 -0.41 -1.38
CA LEU A 89 36.26 -0.33 -1.79
C LEU A 89 37.06 -1.48 -1.14
N GLY A 90 37.54 -2.41 -1.98
CA GLY A 90 38.21 -3.62 -1.50
C GLY A 90 37.29 -4.43 -0.58
N SER A 91 37.70 -4.64 0.66
CA SER A 91 36.92 -5.34 1.68
C SER A 91 35.93 -4.46 2.44
N TRP A 92 35.97 -3.13 2.27
CA TRP A 92 35.08 -2.19 2.95
C TRP A 92 33.78 -1.99 2.18
N ARG A 93 32.66 -1.95 2.91
CA ARG A 93 31.32 -1.69 2.36
C ARG A 93 30.53 -0.80 3.31
N ALA A 94 29.74 0.12 2.76
CA ALA A 94 28.80 0.95 3.48
C ALA A 94 27.49 1.05 2.68
N GLU A 95 26.38 1.13 3.39
CA GLU A 95 25.04 1.23 2.80
C GLU A 95 24.16 2.12 3.67
N ALA A 96 23.34 2.94 3.04
CA ALA A 96 22.34 3.77 3.71
C ALA A 96 21.01 3.61 2.97
N ASN A 97 19.94 3.35 3.72
CA ASN A 97 18.60 3.17 3.20
C ASN A 97 17.63 4.13 3.90
N LEU A 98 16.70 4.68 3.13
CA LEU A 98 15.61 5.50 3.63
C LEU A 98 14.30 4.97 3.04
N HIS A 99 13.34 4.75 3.94
CA HIS A 99 11.97 4.33 3.62
C HIS A 99 11.00 5.42 4.07
N TYR A 100 10.07 5.77 3.18
CA TYR A 100 8.98 6.69 3.45
C TYR A 100 7.64 6.08 3.04
N ALA A 101 6.66 6.19 3.92
CA ALA A 101 5.27 5.87 3.66
C ALA A 101 4.38 7.00 4.18
N SER A 102 3.44 7.47 3.34
CA SER A 102 2.46 8.47 3.76
C SER A 102 1.46 7.93 4.77
N SER A 103 0.61 8.81 5.31
CA SER A 103 -0.55 8.43 6.11
C SER A 103 -1.44 7.39 5.42
N GLN A 104 -2.10 6.56 6.23
CA GLN A 104 -3.08 5.57 5.80
C GLN A 104 -4.37 5.69 6.62
N TYR A 105 -5.51 5.33 6.03
CA TYR A 105 -6.78 5.25 6.75
C TYR A 105 -6.82 4.01 7.64
N LEU A 106 -7.31 4.17 8.87
CA LEU A 106 -7.56 3.07 9.80
C LEU A 106 -9.05 2.72 9.82
N PRO A 107 -9.46 1.46 10.07
CA PRO A 107 -10.85 1.01 10.00
C PRO A 107 -11.82 1.77 10.89
N ASN A 108 -11.35 2.25 12.05
CA ASN A 108 -12.20 2.95 13.02
C ASN A 108 -12.69 4.33 12.53
N LEU A 109 -12.22 4.82 11.38
CA LEU A 109 -12.70 6.06 10.75
C LEU A 109 -13.78 5.83 9.70
N ILE A 110 -14.01 4.60 9.23
CA ILE A 110 -15.08 4.27 8.27
C ILE A 110 -16.37 3.88 8.99
N THR A 111 -16.27 3.45 10.25
CA THR A 111 -17.41 3.11 11.12
C THR A 111 -17.90 4.30 11.94
N GLY A 112 -17.78 5.54 11.43
CA GLY A 112 -18.29 6.71 12.14
C GLY A 112 -19.76 6.49 12.52
N LEU A 113 -19.99 6.39 13.84
CA LEU A 113 -21.25 6.48 14.59
C LEU A 113 -22.56 6.14 13.85
#